data_AF-A0A2N5XGF1-F1
#
_entry.id   AF-A0A2N5XGF1-F1
#
_cell.length_a   1.000
_cell.length_b   1.000
_cell.length_c   1.000
_cell.angle_alpha   90.00
_cell.angle_beta   90.00
_cell.angle_gamma   90.00
#
_symmetry.space_group_name_H-M   'P 1'
#
loop_
_entity.id
_entity.type
_entity.pdbx_description
1 polymer ?
#
loop_
_entity_poly.entity_id
_entity_poly.type
_entity_poly.pdbx_seq_one_letter_code
_entity_poly.pdbx_strand_id
1 'polypeptide(L)' 'MTRLTGGDPSLLRRINSAVVLHALREARTATLTELAGGTGLSRPTVEGVVEDLVASGLAAEAPTEREDARRQGRP' A
#
# COMPACT_ATOMS: atom_id res chain seq x y z
N MET A 1 -0.45 -4.67 -30.22
CA MET A 1 -1.69 -4.97 -29.49
C MET A 1 -1.40 -6.09 -28.51
N THR A 2 -1.12 -5.77 -27.26
CA THR A 2 -0.72 -6.76 -26.23
C THR A 2 -1.95 -7.57 -25.83
N ARG A 3 -1.87 -8.89 -25.99
CA ARG A 3 -2.98 -9.82 -25.77
C ARG A 3 -3.18 -9.97 -24.25
N LEU A 4 -4.29 -9.44 -23.74
CA LEU A 4 -4.69 -9.52 -22.33
C LEU A 4 -5.19 -10.94 -22.01
N THR A 5 -4.29 -11.93 -22.00
CA THR A 5 -4.59 -13.27 -21.50
C THR A 5 -4.41 -13.25 -19.98
N GLY A 6 -5.29 -13.94 -19.24
CA GLY A 6 -5.32 -13.96 -17.76
C GLY A 6 -4.05 -14.48 -17.05
N GLY A 7 -2.96 -14.71 -17.78
CA GLY A 7 -1.64 -15.06 -17.27
C GLY A 7 -0.58 -13.96 -17.40
N ASP A 8 -0.93 -12.74 -17.84
CA ASP A 8 0.04 -11.64 -17.87
C ASP A 8 0.30 -11.12 -16.44
N PRO A 9 1.50 -11.35 -15.87
CA PRO A 9 1.82 -10.93 -14.50
C PRO A 9 1.73 -9.41 -14.32
N SER A 10 1.91 -8.64 -15.40
CA SER A 10 1.78 -7.19 -15.38
C SER A 10 0.33 -6.74 -15.19
N LEU A 11 -0.63 -7.51 -15.70
CA LEU A 11 -2.06 -7.22 -15.52
C LEU A 11 -2.49 -7.47 -14.09
N LEU A 12 -2.09 -8.60 -13.49
CA LEU A 12 -2.40 -8.89 -12.09
C LEU A 12 -1.76 -7.87 -11.15
N ARG A 13 -0.51 -7.46 -11.41
CA ARG A 13 0.13 -6.36 -10.67
C ARG A 13 -0.68 -5.07 -10.78
N ARG A 14 -1.11 -4.67 -11.98
CA ARG A 14 -1.96 -3.47 -12.17
C ARG A 14 -3.31 -3.55 -11.44
N ILE A 15 -3.95 -4.73 -11.44
CA ILE A 15 -5.21 -4.95 -10.70
C ILE A 15 -4.95 -4.80 -9.20
N ASN A 16 -3.94 -5.48 -8.66
CA ASN A 16 -3.62 -5.41 -7.24
C ASN A 16 -3.26 -3.98 -6.83
N SER A 17 -2.49 -3.25 -7.64
CA SER A 17 -2.19 -1.84 -7.41
C SER A 17 -3.44 -0.96 -7.36
N ALA A 18 -4.39 -1.16 -8.28
CA ALA A 18 -5.64 -0.41 -8.28
C ALA A 18 -6.49 -0.70 -7.04
N VAL A 19 -6.59 -1.97 -6.63
CA VAL A 19 -7.35 -2.40 -5.45
C VAL A 19 -6.75 -1.80 -4.17
N VAL A 20 -5.43 -1.91 -3.97
CA VAL A 20 -4.75 -1.37 -2.78
C VAL A 20 -4.82 0.16 -2.74
N LEU A 21 -4.58 0.83 -3.87
CA LEU A 21 -4.65 2.29 -3.95
C LEU A 21 -6.07 2.81 -3.64
N HIS A 22 -7.11 2.11 -4.10
CA HIS A 22 -8.48 2.46 -3.78
C HIS A 22 -8.77 2.32 -2.29
N ALA A 23 -8.45 1.17 -1.69
CA ALA A 23 -8.64 0.93 -0.26
C ALA A 23 -7.88 1.96 0.61
N LEU A 24 -6.63 2.29 0.23
CA LEU A 24 -5.86 3.33 0.93
C LEU A 24 -6.50 4.72 0.81
N ARG A 25 -7.04 5.07 -0.36
CA ARG A 25 -7.73 6.35 -0.55
C ARG A 25 -9.00 6.47 0.29
N GLU A 26 -9.76 5.38 0.44
CA GLU A 26 -10.95 5.36 1.29
C GLU A 26 -10.59 5.49 2.77
N ALA A 27 -9.55 4.79 3.23
CA ALA A 27 -9.09 4.85 4.61
C ALA A 27 -8.34 6.16 4.97
N ARG A 28 -7.84 6.89 3.97
CA ARG A 28 -6.86 8.00 4.05
C ARG A 28 -5.49 7.61 4.60
N THR A 29 -5.46 6.81 5.66
CA THR A 29 -4.28 6.27 6.32
C THR A 29 -4.60 4.86 6.80
N ALA A 30 -3.74 3.89 6.49
CA ALA A 30 -3.94 2.51 6.90
C ALA A 30 -2.59 1.80 7.08
N THR A 31 -2.55 0.85 8.00
CA THR A 31 -1.45 -0.10 8.16
C THR A 31 -1.51 -1.19 7.08
N LEU A 32 -0.40 -1.88 6.85
CA LEU A 32 -0.37 -3.03 5.93
C LEU A 32 -1.39 -4.13 6.32
N THR A 33 -1.62 -4.32 7.63
CA THR A 33 -2.59 -5.31 8.12
C THR A 33 -4.02 -4.91 7.79
N GLU A 34 -4.37 -3.63 7.96
CA GLU A 34 -5.71 -3.12 7.62
C GLU A 34 -5.95 -3.17 6.11
N LEU A 35 -4.94 -2.83 5.30
CA LEU A 35 -5.02 -2.96 3.85
C LEU A 35 -5.17 -4.41 3.40
N ALA A 36 -4.43 -5.36 3.99
CA ALA A 36 -4.60 -6.78 3.69
C ALA A 36 -5.99 -7.28 4.06
N GLY A 37 -6.50 -6.90 5.24
CA GLY A 37 -7.85 -7.25 5.68
C GLY A 37 -8.95 -6.65 4.78
N GLY A 38 -8.82 -5.39 4.38
CA GLY A 38 -9.81 -4.69 3.54
C GLY A 38 -9.80 -5.10 2.07
N THR A 39 -8.64 -5.54 1.55
CA THR A 39 -8.51 -5.95 0.13
C THR A 39 -8.66 -7.46 -0.09
N GLY A 40 -8.51 -8.28 0.97
CA GLY A 40 -8.46 -9.74 0.86
C GLY A 40 -7.17 -10.28 0.21
N LEU A 41 -6.19 -9.41 -0.07
CA LEU A 41 -4.90 -9.81 -0.61
C LEU A 41 -3.97 -10.30 0.51
N SER A 42 -2.99 -11.13 0.14
CA SER A 42 -1.97 -11.56 1.09
C SER A 42 -1.08 -10.39 1.52
N ARG A 43 -0.61 -10.39 2.76
CA ARG A 43 0.28 -9.35 3.29
C ARG A 43 1.51 -9.07 2.39
N PRO A 44 2.24 -10.09 1.87
CA PRO A 44 3.36 -9.84 0.95
C PRO A 44 2.94 -9.15 -0.37
N THR A 45 1.72 -9.42 -0.85
CA THR A 45 1.20 -8.77 -2.06
C THR A 45 0.91 -7.30 -1.80
N VAL A 46 0.26 -7.00 -0.67
CA VAL A 46 -0.02 -5.61 -0.27
C VAL A 46 1.27 -4.84 -0.03
N GLU A 47 2.24 -5.44 0.66
CA GLU A 47 3.55 -4.84 0.93
C GLU A 47 4.27 -4.45 -0.37
N GLY A 48 4.46 -5.39 -1.30
CA GLY A 48 5.11 -5.07 -2.58
C GLY A 48 4.35 -4.05 -3.43
N VAL A 49 3.01 -4.03 -3.36
CA VAL A 49 2.20 -3.02 -4.03
C VAL A 49 2.36 -1.64 -3.38
N VAL A 50 2.39 -1.56 -2.06
CA VAL A 50 2.60 -0.29 -1.33
C VAL A 50 3.99 0.25 -1.64
N GLU A 51 5.03 -0.59 -1.67
CA GLU A 51 6.38 -0.20 -2.09
C GLU A 51 6.37 0.42 -3.50
N ASP A 52 5.68 -0.21 -4.46
CA ASP A 52 5.56 0.32 -5.82
C ASP A 52 4.79 1.66 -5.86
N LEU A 53 3.75 1.81 -5.02
CA LEU A 53 2.99 3.07 -4.90
C LEU A 53 3.83 4.19 -4.26
N VAL A 54 4.67 3.88 -3.28
CA VAL A 54 5.60 4.83 -2.67
C VAL A 54 6.68 5.22 -3.67
N ALA A 55 7.28 4.25 -4.37
CA ALA A 55 8.30 4.52 -5.38
C ALA A 55 7.78 5.37 -6.55
N SER A 56 6.48 5.29 -6.86
CA SER A 56 5.80 6.11 -7.86
C SER A 56 5.23 7.43 -7.32
N GLY A 57 5.38 7.71 -6.02
CA GLY A 57 4.90 8.95 -5.39
C GLY A 57 3.38 9.03 -5.19
N LEU A 58 2.67 7.90 -5.27
CA LEU A 58 1.23 7.80 -5.08
C LEU A 58 0.82 7.53 -3.62
N ALA A 59 1.75 7.06 -2.79
CA ALA A 59 1.58 6.83 -1.37
C ALA A 59 2.84 7.30 -0.61
N ALA A 60 2.70 7.50 0.70
CA ALA A 60 3.81 7.81 1.59
C ALA A 60 3.56 7.13 2.95
N GLU A 61 4.63 6.78 3.65
CA GLU A 61 4.52 6.33 5.03
C GLU A 61 4.04 7.48 5.93
N ALA A 62 3.02 7.21 6.74
CA ALA A 62 2.56 8.15 7.73
C ALA A 62 3.52 8.14 8.93
N PRO A 63 3.80 9.30 9.56
CA PRO A 63 4.59 9.36 10.77
C PRO A 63 3.91 8.53 11.86
N THR A 64 4.69 7.71 12.58
CA THR A 64 4.17 7.05 13.78
C THR A 64 4.14 8.06 14.92
N GLU A 65 3.01 8.20 15.62
CA GLU A 65 2.88 9.07 16.80
C GLU A 65 3.96 8.79 17.88
N ARG A 66 4.60 7.60 17.83
CA ARG A 66 5.70 7.21 18.72
C ARG A 66 7.04 7.89 18.42
N GLU A 67 7.21 8.54 17.27
CA GLU A 67 8.42 9.31 16.96
C GLU A 67 8.34 10.73 17.52
N ASP A 68 7.15 11.34 17.56
CA ASP A 68 6.95 12.66 18.17
C ASP A 68 7.17 12.61 19.69
N ALA A 69 6.72 11.55 20.36
CA ALA A 69 6.90 11.39 21.81
C ALA A 69 8.37 11.20 22.25
N ARG A 70 9.24 10.68 21.38
CA ARG A 70 10.67 10.49 21.69
C ARG A 70 11.52 11.74 21.53
N ARG A 71 11.01 12.77 20.85
CA ARG A 71 11.66 14.10 20.75
C ARG A 71 11.22 15.04 21.88
N GLN A 72 10.08 14.75 22.52
CA GLN A 72 9.54 15.47 23.68
C GLN A 72 10.08 14.90 25.01
N GLY A 73 11.41 14.75 25.11
CA GLY A 73 12.06 14.22 26.31
C GLY A 73 13.36 14.96 26.60
N ARG A 74 13.27 16.17 27.16
CA ARG A 74 14.38 16.84 27.86
C ARG A 74 13.83 17.81 28.92
N PRO A 75 14.23 17.66 30.19
CA PRO A 75 15.29 18.50 30.77
C PRO A 75 16.62 17.76 30.97
#